data_AF-A0A6P2F682-F1
#
_entry.id   AF-A0A6P2F682-F1
#
_cell.length_a   1.000
_cell.length_b   1.000
_cell.length_c   1.000
_cell.angle_alpha   90.00
_cell.angle_beta   90.00
_cell.angle_gamma   90.00
#
_symmetry.space_group_name_H-M   'P 1'
#
loop_
_entity.id
_entity.type
_entity.pdbx_description
1 polymer ?
#
loop_
_entity_poly.entity_id
_entity_poly.type
_entity_poly.pdbx_seq_one_letter_code
_entity_poly.pdbx_strand_id
1 'polypeptide(L)' 'MPPTDLLDTALQLAQRIAANPPHALRMTKRLIREGPHLRLDSLLEMSAAFQAPAHHTADHETALEGLQRSRPKR' A
#
# COMPACT_ATOMS: atom_id res chain seq x y z
N MET A 1 -10.02 12.34 -19.61
CA MET A 1 -10.13 11.04 -20.29
C MET A 1 -11.45 11.01 -21.04
N PRO A 2 -11.50 10.49 -22.28
CA PRO A 2 -12.75 10.32 -23.02
C PRO A 2 -13.73 9.42 -22.26
N PRO A 3 -15.06 9.60 -22.41
CA PRO A 3 -16.04 8.74 -21.75
C PRO A 3 -15.90 7.25 -22.09
N THR A 4 -15.41 6.93 -23.30
CA THR A 4 -15.16 5.57 -23.78
C THR A 4 -14.11 4.83 -22.95
N ASP A 5 -13.12 5.57 -22.43
CA ASP A 5 -11.96 4.97 -21.76
C ASP A 5 -12.13 4.96 -20.23
N LEU A 6 -13.24 5.51 -19.74
CA LEU A 6 -13.53 5.69 -18.32
C LEU A 6 -13.53 4.37 -17.55
N LEU A 7 -14.30 3.40 -18.04
CA LEU A 7 -14.43 2.11 -17.37
C LEU A 7 -13.12 1.34 -17.38
N ASP A 8 -12.43 1.30 -18.53
CA ASP A 8 -11.16 0.60 -18.67
C ASP A 8 -10.10 1.19 -17.74
N THR A 9 -9.99 2.51 -17.69
CA THR A 9 -9.04 3.20 -16.80
C THR A 9 -9.38 2.97 -15.32
N ALA A 10 -10.68 3.02 -14.96
CA ALA A 10 -11.12 2.78 -13.59
C ALA A 10 -10.84 1.34 -13.15
N LEU A 11 -11.07 0.35 -14.02
CA LEU A 11 -10.78 -1.06 -13.75
C LEU A 11 -9.28 -1.31 -13.64
N GLN A 12 -8.46 -0.71 -14.50
CA GLN A 12 -7.00 -0.80 -14.39
C GLN A 12 -6.51 -0.24 -13.05
N LEU A 13 -7.07 0.88 -12.59
CA LEU A 13 -6.76 1.42 -11.27
C LEU A 13 -7.21 0.48 -10.15
N ALA A 14 -8.42 -0.05 -10.24
CA ALA A 14 -8.96 -0.98 -9.24
C ALA A 14 -8.10 -2.24 -9.13
N GLN A 15 -7.65 -2.81 -10.26
CA GLN A 15 -6.76 -3.97 -10.30
C GLN A 15 -5.40 -3.65 -9.66
N ARG A 16 -4.82 -2.49 -9.96
CA ARG A 16 -3.57 -2.04 -9.33
C ARG A 16 -3.69 -1.92 -7.81
N ILE A 17 -4.83 -1.45 -7.31
CA ILE A 17 -5.09 -1.36 -5.86
C ILE A 17 -5.27 -2.78 -5.30
N ALA A 18 -6.12 -3.60 -5.93
CA ALA A 18 -6.47 -4.95 -5.48
C ALA A 18 -5.28 -5.93 -5.47
N ALA A 19 -4.23 -5.66 -6.24
CA ALA A 19 -2.99 -6.43 -6.21
C ALA A 19 -2.19 -6.30 -4.90
N ASN A 20 -2.55 -5.36 -4.01
CA ASN A 20 -1.85 -5.13 -2.75
C ASN A 20 -2.51 -5.88 -1.57
N PRO A 21 -1.74 -6.19 -0.50
CA PRO A 21 -2.26 -6.85 0.70
C PRO A 21 -3.41 -6.07 1.35
N PRO A 22 -4.58 -6.69 1.62
CA PRO A 22 -5.75 -5.99 2.18
C PRO A 22 -5.47 -5.32 3.53
N HIS A 23 -4.64 -5.92 4.38
CA HIS A 23 -4.26 -5.33 5.67
C HIS A 23 -3.41 -4.08 5.49
N ALA A 24 -2.43 -4.11 4.60
CA ALA A 24 -1.58 -2.95 4.28
C ALA A 24 -2.41 -1.80 3.69
N LEU A 25 -3.33 -2.09 2.76
CA LEU A 25 -4.24 -1.08 2.18
C LEU A 25 -5.08 -0.39 3.25
N ARG A 26 -5.63 -1.13 4.22
CA ARG A 26 -6.43 -0.55 5.32
C ARG A 26 -5.58 0.37 6.20
N MET A 27 -4.37 -0.04 6.55
CA MET A 27 -3.44 0.78 7.36
C MET A 27 -3.06 2.07 6.61
N THR A 28 -2.66 1.96 5.35
CA THR A 28 -2.32 3.11 4.50
C THR A 28 -3.51 4.06 4.33
N LYS A 29 -4.72 3.53 4.10
CA LYS A 29 -5.94 4.35 4.01
C LYS A 29 -6.21 5.10 5.31
N ARG A 30 -5.97 4.47 6.46
CA ARG A 30 -6.10 5.13 7.77
C ARG A 30 -5.07 6.26 7.92
N LEU A 31 -3.79 6.02 7.60
CA LEU A 31 -2.75 7.07 7.63
C LEU A 31 -3.14 8.28 6.77
N ILE A 32 -3.62 8.05 5.54
CA ILE A 32 -4.05 9.13 4.63
C ILE A 32 -5.23 9.91 5.23
N ARG A 33 -6.20 9.20 5.81
CA ARG A 33 -7.39 9.82 6.40
C ARG A 33 -7.07 10.66 7.63
N GLU A 34 -6.13 10.21 8.47
CA GLU A 34 -5.75 10.90 9.70
C GLU A 34 -4.73 12.02 9.47
N GLY A 35 -4.00 12.00 8.35
CA GLY A 35 -2.95 12.98 8.04
C GLY A 35 -3.35 14.45 8.19
N PRO A 36 -4.54 14.88 7.69
CA PRO A 36 -5.02 16.25 7.89
C PRO A 36 -5.39 16.61 9.34
N HIS A 37 -5.61 15.62 10.21
CA HIS A 37 -6.09 15.82 11.58
C HIS A 37 -4.99 15.71 12.63
N LEU A 38 -3.90 15.02 12.32
CA LEU A 38 -2.79 14.78 13.22
C LEU A 38 -1.61 15.70 12.94
N ARG A 39 -0.84 15.99 13.98
CA ARG A 39 0.49 16.55 13.80
C ARG A 39 1.44 15.48 13.24
N LEU A 40 2.50 15.94 12.58
CA LEU A 40 3.46 15.07 11.91
C LEU A 40 4.07 14.02 12.85
N ASP A 41 4.42 14.41 14.07
CA ASP A 41 5.00 13.53 15.09
C ASP A 41 4.05 12.37 15.45
N SER A 42 2.78 12.66 15.73
CA SER A 42 1.77 11.62 16.00
C SER A 42 1.48 10.73 14.78
N LEU A 43 1.52 11.30 13.56
CA LEU A 43 1.33 10.54 12.34
C LEU A 43 2.48 9.55 12.09
N LEU A 44 3.72 9.95 12.37
CA LEU A 44 4.90 9.08 12.26
C LEU A 44 4.89 7.97 13.31
N GLU A 45 4.47 8.25 14.54
CA GLU A 45 4.29 7.23 15.58
C GLU A 45 3.25 6.18 15.16
N MET A 46 2.09 6.62 14.66
CA MET A 46 1.07 5.71 14.11
C MET A 46 1.60 4.90 12.92
N SER A 47 2.41 5.52 12.05
CA SER A 47 3.02 4.83 10.91
C SER A 47 3.98 3.74 11.37
N ALA A 48 4.80 4.01 12.39
CA ALA A 48 5.71 3.02 13.00
C ALA A 48 4.92 1.88 13.67
N ALA A 49 3.84 2.21 14.38
CA ALA A 49 2.98 1.20 15.03
C ALA A 49 2.35 0.23 14.01
N PHE A 50 2.07 0.68 12.78
CA PHE A 50 1.56 -0.16 11.70
C PHE A 50 2.62 -1.00 10.99
N GLN A 51 3.92 -0.69 11.15
CA GLN A 51 4.99 -1.48 10.54
C GLN A 51 5.03 -2.90 11.10
N ALA A 52 5.02 -3.07 12.44
CA ALA A 52 5.06 -4.40 13.07
C ALA A 52 3.99 -5.37 12.52
N PRO A 53 2.69 -5.03 12.51
CA PRO A 53 1.67 -5.91 11.94
C PRO A 53 1.75 -6.02 10.42
N ALA A 54 2.33 -5.07 9.70
CA ALA A 54 2.55 -5.19 8.26
C ALA A 54 3.68 -6.18 7.93
N HIS A 55 4.78 -6.13 8.68
CA HIS A 55 5.98 -6.95 8.47
C HIS A 55 5.80 -8.42 8.88
N HIS A 56 4.82 -8.74 9.72
CA HIS A 56 4.54 -10.11 10.17
C HIS A 56 3.40 -10.77 9.40
N THR A 57 3.37 -10.57 8.07
CA THR A 57 2.38 -11.18 7.18
C THR A 57 3.07 -11.99 6.09
N ALA A 58 2.47 -13.11 5.67
CA ALA A 58 2.97 -13.92 4.55
C ALA A 58 3.01 -13.10 3.23
N ASP A 59 2.09 -12.16 3.07
CA ASP A 59 2.08 -11.22 1.95
C ASP A 59 3.34 -10.35 1.92
N HIS A 60 3.83 -9.92 3.09
CA HIS A 60 5.07 -9.16 3.20
C HIS A 60 6.29 -10.00 2.82
N GLU A 61 6.38 -11.24 3.31
CA GLU A 61 7.45 -12.16 2.95
C GLU A 61 7.47 -12.43 1.45
N THR A 62 6.30 -12.71 0.86
CA THR A 62 6.14 -12.93 -0.59
C THR A 62 6.59 -11.70 -1.39
N ALA A 63 6.23 -10.50 -0.94
CA ALA A 63 6.65 -9.25 -1.57
C ALA A 63 8.18 -9.05 -1.49
N LEU A 64 8.82 -9.40 -0.37
CA LEU A 64 10.27 -9.35 -0.21
C LEU A 64 10.99 -10.34 -1.14
N GLU A 65 10.47 -11.57 -1.27
CA GLU A 65 11.02 -12.55 -2.21
C GLU A 65 10.95 -12.06 -3.66
N GLY A 66 9.79 -11.52 -4.05
CA GLY A 66 9.60 -10.94 -5.38
C GLY A 66 10.56 -9.78 -5.64
N LEU A 67 10.71 -8.88 -4.66
CA LEU A 67 11.67 -7.78 -4.73
C LEU A 67 13.10 -8.30 -4.89
N GLN A 68 13.50 -9.30 -4.11
CA GLN A 68 14.85 -9.87 -4.16
C GLN A 68 15.16 -10.53 -5.50
N ARG A 69 14.20 -11.25 -6.09
CA ARG A 69 14.34 -11.86 -7.43
C ARG A 69 14.48 -10.81 -8.54
N SER A 70 13.86 -9.64 -8.37
CA SER A 70 13.90 -8.53 -9.34
C SER A 70 15.20 -7.69 -9.25
N ARG A 71 15.99 -7.84 -8.18
CA ARG A 71 17.25 -7.09 -8.05
C ARG A 71 18.28 -7.57 -9.08
N PRO A 72 18.91 -6.65 -9.85
CA PRO A 72 19.99 -7.03 -10.76
C PRO A 72 21.13 -7.65 -9.95
N LYS A 73 21.67 -8.78 -10.44
CA LYS A 73 22.89 -9.38 -9.89
C LYS A 73 24.01 -8.34 -10.01
N ARG A 74 24.56 -7.91 -8.88
CA ARG A 74 25.77 -7.10 -8.83
C ARG A 74 26.97 -7.92 -9.28
#